data_AF-A0A3B9C1Q9-F1
#
_entry.id   AF-A0A3B9C1Q9-F1
#
_cell.length_a   1.000
_cell.length_b   1.000
_cell.length_c   1.000
_cell.angle_alpha   90.00
_cell.angle_beta   90.00
_cell.angle_gamma   90.00
#
_symmetry.space_group_name_H-M   'P 1'
#
loop_
_entity.id
_entity.type
_entity.pdbx_description
1 polymer ?
#
loop_
_entity_poly.entity_id
_entity_poly.type
_entity_poly.pdbx_seq_one_letter_code
_entity_poly.pdbx_strand_id
1 'polypeptide(L)'
;MKQTSILLVTPPFTQLNTPYPATAYLKGFLNTQQISNFQIDLGLEVTLELLSVDGLNELFDSIESKQLHSENAHRIFNQKDRYIEIISSVIRFLQGKDPTLAYLFSQPGFLPQAARFDVNEFPEELFGQMGIQDKAKHLCTMFLEDLSDFIQENKDPHFGFSRYAEQLARSANTFDEIALQLKAALSWVDGHTITCLRRYI
;
A
#
# COMPACT_ATOMS: atom_id res chain seq x y z
N MET A 1 9.11 39.11 -7.38
CA MET A 1 8.45 38.06 -8.19
C MET A 1 8.00 36.96 -7.24
N LYS A 2 6.75 36.48 -7.32
CA LYS A 2 6.34 35.28 -6.56
C LYS A 2 7.26 34.14 -7.02
N GLN A 3 8.01 33.57 -6.09
CA GLN A 3 8.83 32.41 -6.37
C GLN A 3 7.89 31.22 -6.54
N THR A 4 7.62 30.85 -7.79
CA THR A 4 6.84 29.65 -8.10
C THR A 4 7.69 28.44 -7.79
N SER A 5 7.39 27.72 -6.72
CA SER A 5 8.02 26.44 -6.41
C SER A 5 7.34 25.33 -7.21
N ILE A 6 8.14 24.48 -7.85
CA ILE A 6 7.65 23.34 -8.64
C ILE A 6 7.44 22.14 -7.72
N LEU A 7 6.26 21.52 -7.75
CA LEU A 7 5.99 20.24 -7.07
C LEU A 7 6.09 19.10 -8.09
N LEU A 8 6.99 18.14 -7.82
CA LEU A 8 7.16 16.92 -8.60
C LEU A 8 6.50 15.76 -7.84
N VAL A 9 5.45 15.18 -8.43
CA VAL A 9 4.66 14.12 -7.79
C VAL A 9 4.92 12.80 -8.49
N THR A 10 5.42 11.80 -7.76
CA THR A 10 5.25 10.40 -8.20
C THR A 10 3.79 10.02 -7.91
N PRO A 11 2.96 9.73 -8.93
CA PRO A 11 1.55 9.47 -8.75
C PRO A 11 1.33 8.20 -7.92
N PRO A 12 0.14 8.04 -7.31
CA PRO A 12 -0.12 6.91 -6.44
C PRO A 12 -0.18 5.59 -7.21
N PHE A 13 0.08 4.51 -6.46
CA PHE A 13 -0.05 3.12 -6.92
C PHE A 13 0.77 2.72 -8.16
N THR A 14 1.87 3.42 -8.38
CA THR A 14 3.03 2.84 -9.04
C THR A 14 3.56 1.68 -8.19
N GLN A 15 4.09 0.61 -8.78
CA GLN A 15 4.58 -0.57 -8.05
C GLN A 15 5.52 -0.16 -6.92
N LEU A 16 5.12 -0.37 -5.65
CA LEU A 16 5.83 0.18 -4.48
C LEU A 16 7.29 -0.30 -4.36
N ASN A 17 7.57 -1.48 -4.91
CA ASN A 17 8.89 -2.10 -4.93
C ASN A 17 9.76 -1.64 -6.11
N THR A 18 9.23 -0.84 -7.04
CA THR A 18 9.96 -0.36 -8.21
C THR A 18 10.34 1.11 -8.01
N PRO A 19 11.62 1.49 -8.11
CA PRO A 19 12.01 2.89 -8.05
C PRO A 19 11.54 3.63 -9.31
N TYR A 20 10.92 4.80 -9.12
CA TYR A 20 10.51 5.70 -10.21
C TYR A 20 11.41 6.96 -10.23
N PRO A 21 12.58 6.91 -10.90
CA PRO A 21 13.60 7.94 -10.76
C PRO A 21 13.28 9.25 -11.49
N ALA A 22 12.23 9.30 -12.30
CA ALA A 22 11.92 10.45 -13.16
C ALA A 22 11.83 11.77 -12.36
N THR A 23 11.09 11.77 -11.25
CA THR A 23 10.93 12.95 -10.39
C THR A 23 12.23 13.31 -9.67
N ALA A 24 13.05 12.32 -9.28
CA ALA A 24 14.37 12.54 -8.70
C ALA A 24 15.35 13.16 -9.71
N TYR A 25 15.34 12.72 -10.97
CA TYR A 25 16.16 13.29 -12.04
C TYR A 25 15.74 14.72 -12.39
N LEU A 26 14.44 14.98 -12.49
CA LEU A 26 13.91 16.34 -12.69
C LEU A 26 14.30 17.28 -11.55
N LYS A 27 14.18 16.82 -10.30
CA LYS A 27 14.65 17.56 -9.12
C LYS A 27 16.14 17.87 -9.21
N GLY A 28 16.96 16.89 -9.58
CA GLY A 28 18.39 17.06 -9.81
C GLY A 28 18.68 18.15 -10.84
N PHE A 29 18.02 18.11 -12.00
CA PHE A 29 18.17 19.11 -13.06
C PHE A 29 17.73 20.52 -12.59
N LEU A 30 16.55 20.64 -11.98
CA LEU A 30 16.04 21.93 -11.50
C LEU A 30 16.95 22.56 -10.43
N ASN A 31 17.58 21.74 -9.58
CA ASN A 31 18.59 22.20 -8.63
C ASN A 31 19.81 22.82 -9.33
N THR A 32 20.26 22.26 -10.47
CA THR A 32 21.37 22.86 -11.26
C THR A 32 21.02 24.24 -11.82
N GLN A 33 19.73 24.48 -12.06
CA GLN A 33 19.19 25.75 -12.54
C GLN A 33 18.80 26.70 -11.41
N GLN A 34 19.05 26.34 -10.14
CA GLN A 34 18.64 27.09 -8.95
C GLN A 34 17.13 27.37 -8.88
N ILE A 35 16.31 26.47 -9.46
CA ILE A 35 14.86 26.57 -9.44
C ILE A 35 14.33 25.85 -8.20
N SER A 36 13.59 26.57 -7.35
CA SER A 36 12.94 26.00 -6.16
C SER A 36 11.98 24.89 -6.56
N ASN A 37 12.17 23.71 -5.99
CA ASN A 37 11.34 22.55 -6.26
C ASN A 37 11.21 21.65 -5.02
N PHE A 38 10.13 20.87 -4.99
CA PHE A 38 9.86 19.84 -4.00
C PHE A 38 9.46 18.56 -4.73
N GLN A 39 9.74 17.41 -4.14
CA GLN A 39 9.39 16.12 -4.71
C GLN A 39 8.72 15.27 -3.64
N ILE A 40 7.63 14.60 -4.02
CA ILE A 40 6.87 13.69 -3.16
C ILE A 40 6.65 12.36 -3.88
N ASP A 41 6.44 11.32 -3.08
CA ASP A 41 5.93 10.03 -3.54
C ASP A 41 4.54 9.81 -2.96
N LEU A 42 3.51 10.16 -3.74
CA LEU A 42 2.14 10.10 -3.27
C LEU A 42 1.69 8.65 -3.08
N GLY A 43 2.23 7.70 -3.85
CA GLY A 43 1.91 6.27 -3.70
C GLY A 43 2.39 5.71 -2.38
N LEU A 44 3.63 6.01 -2.01
CA LEU A 44 4.17 5.62 -0.72
C LEU A 44 3.43 6.29 0.44
N GLU A 45 3.16 7.61 0.34
CA GLU A 45 2.44 8.33 1.40
C GLU A 45 1.04 7.80 1.63
N VAL A 46 0.27 7.59 0.56
CA VAL A 46 -1.09 7.02 0.66
C VAL A 46 -1.02 5.62 1.23
N THR A 47 -0.11 4.78 0.75
CA THR A 47 0.04 3.42 1.28
C THR A 47 0.33 3.43 2.78
N LEU A 48 1.22 4.31 3.25
CA LEU A 48 1.56 4.43 4.68
C LEU A 48 0.40 5.00 5.50
N GLU A 49 -0.41 5.89 4.94
CA GLU A 49 -1.63 6.39 5.57
C GLU A 49 -2.64 5.25 5.78
N LEU A 50 -2.94 4.50 4.72
CA LEU A 50 -3.87 3.37 4.76
C LEU A 50 -3.38 2.26 5.69
N LEU A 51 -2.08 1.94 5.63
CA LEU A 51 -1.41 0.90 6.43
C LEU A 51 -0.83 1.47 7.73
N SER A 52 -1.64 2.24 8.43
CA SER A 52 -1.35 2.78 9.76
C SER A 52 -2.38 2.30 10.77
N VAL A 53 -2.13 2.52 12.07
CA VAL A 53 -3.12 2.23 13.12
C VAL A 53 -4.41 2.98 12.84
N ASP A 54 -4.32 4.27 12.52
CA ASP A 54 -5.49 5.11 12.25
C ASP A 54 -6.22 4.70 10.96
N GLY A 55 -5.47 4.42 9.89
CA GLY A 55 -6.02 3.94 8.63
C GLY A 55 -6.74 2.59 8.77
N LEU A 56 -6.18 1.66 9.54
CA LEU A 56 -6.83 0.37 9.82
C LEU A 56 -8.04 0.51 10.73
N ASN A 57 -8.00 1.37 11.75
CA ASN A 57 -9.18 1.68 12.57
C ASN A 57 -10.32 2.22 11.70
N GLU A 58 -10.04 3.23 10.86
CA GLU A 58 -11.03 3.80 9.94
C GLU A 58 -11.58 2.74 8.96
N LEU A 59 -10.71 1.90 8.40
CA LEU A 59 -11.08 0.81 7.51
C LEU A 59 -12.07 -0.16 8.18
N PHE A 60 -11.73 -0.65 9.38
CA PHE A 60 -12.55 -1.66 10.06
C PHE A 60 -13.80 -1.06 10.71
N ASP A 61 -13.78 0.18 11.20
CA ASP A 61 -14.94 0.85 11.79
C ASP A 61 -15.98 1.23 10.73
N SER A 62 -15.55 1.42 9.49
CA SER A 62 -16.43 1.74 8.36
C SER A 62 -17.07 0.51 7.70
N ILE A 63 -16.93 -0.68 8.29
CA ILE A 63 -17.51 -1.93 7.79
C ILE A 63 -18.22 -2.66 8.93
N GLU A 64 -19.49 -3.00 8.72
CA GLU A 64 -20.20 -3.90 9.63
C GLU A 64 -19.98 -5.37 9.23
N SER A 65 -19.83 -6.28 10.20
CA SER A 65 -19.57 -7.70 9.91
C SER A 65 -20.61 -8.36 8.99
N LYS A 66 -21.86 -7.88 9.01
CA LYS A 66 -22.95 -8.37 8.15
C LYS A 66 -22.82 -7.96 6.68
N GLN A 67 -21.93 -7.02 6.37
CA GLN A 67 -21.65 -6.54 5.01
C GLN A 67 -20.56 -7.37 4.32
N LEU A 68 -19.82 -8.20 5.05
CA LEU A 68 -18.76 -9.03 4.51
C LEU A 68 -19.36 -10.18 3.70
N HIS A 69 -18.74 -10.49 2.56
CA HIS A 69 -19.25 -11.48 1.61
C HIS A 69 -18.40 -12.76 1.57
N SER A 70 -17.07 -12.64 1.66
CA SER A 70 -16.18 -13.81 1.59
C SER A 70 -15.80 -14.36 2.98
N GLU A 71 -15.50 -15.67 3.03
CA GLU A 71 -14.93 -16.30 4.22
C GLU A 71 -13.58 -15.67 4.60
N ASN A 72 -12.80 -15.24 3.60
CA ASN A 72 -11.52 -14.57 3.83
C ASN A 72 -11.72 -13.21 4.51
N ALA A 73 -12.69 -12.41 4.05
CA ALA A 73 -13.01 -11.14 4.67
C ALA A 73 -13.49 -11.31 6.12
N HIS A 74 -14.30 -12.33 6.40
CA HIS A 74 -14.66 -12.69 7.78
C HIS A 74 -13.44 -13.08 8.63
N ARG A 75 -12.52 -13.88 8.08
CA ARG A 75 -11.29 -14.31 8.78
C ARG A 75 -10.38 -13.13 9.14
N ILE A 76 -10.25 -12.16 8.23
CA ILE A 76 -9.46 -10.93 8.46
C ILE A 76 -10.17 -10.05 9.49
N PHE A 77 -11.47 -9.79 9.31
CA PHE A 77 -12.24 -8.93 10.20
C PHE A 77 -12.29 -9.45 11.65
N ASN A 78 -12.37 -10.77 11.85
CA ASN A 78 -12.33 -11.37 13.19
C ASN A 78 -10.96 -11.21 13.89
N GLN A 79 -9.91 -10.91 13.14
CA GLN A 79 -8.55 -10.68 13.65
C GLN A 79 -8.16 -9.18 13.62
N LYS A 80 -9.10 -8.26 13.34
CA LYS A 80 -8.82 -6.83 13.12
C LYS A 80 -7.95 -6.18 14.19
N ASP A 81 -8.21 -6.48 15.47
CA ASP A 81 -7.45 -5.90 16.57
C ASP A 81 -5.98 -6.31 16.52
N ARG A 82 -5.68 -7.54 16.08
CA ARG A 82 -4.30 -8.02 15.88
C ARG A 82 -3.62 -7.33 14.69
N TYR A 83 -4.34 -7.11 13.59
CA TYR A 83 -3.79 -6.37 12.46
C TYR A 83 -3.43 -4.92 12.87
N ILE A 84 -4.34 -4.25 13.59
CA ILE A 84 -4.14 -2.89 14.11
C ILE A 84 -2.96 -2.83 15.09
N GLU A 85 -2.84 -3.78 16.01
CA GLU A 85 -1.75 -3.82 17.00
C GLU A 85 -0.37 -3.96 16.36
N ILE A 86 -0.27 -4.74 15.28
CA ILE A 86 1.00 -5.18 14.70
C ILE A 86 1.47 -4.30 13.53
N ILE A 87 0.57 -3.59 12.84
CA ILE A 87 0.87 -2.87 11.58
C ILE A 87 2.08 -1.94 11.67
N SER A 88 2.19 -1.15 12.74
CA SER A 88 3.31 -0.21 12.90
C SER A 88 4.67 -0.91 12.99
N SER A 89 4.71 -2.07 13.65
CA SER A 89 5.93 -2.87 13.79
C SER A 89 6.32 -3.51 12.45
N VAL A 90 5.33 -4.00 11.70
CA VAL A 90 5.54 -4.55 10.34
C VAL A 90 6.11 -3.49 9.41
N ILE A 91 5.50 -2.30 9.36
CA ILE A 91 5.99 -1.20 8.52
C ILE A 91 7.40 -0.77 8.91
N ARG A 92 7.69 -0.63 10.22
CA ARG A 92 9.05 -0.29 10.69
C ARG A 92 10.09 -1.33 10.27
N PHE A 93 9.76 -2.61 10.37
CA PHE A 93 10.65 -3.70 9.96
C PHE A 93 10.91 -3.70 8.46
N LEU A 94 9.86 -3.59 7.63
CA LEU A 94 9.99 -3.55 6.17
C LEU A 94 10.78 -2.32 5.69
N GLN A 95 10.71 -1.20 6.41
CA GLN A 95 11.53 -0.01 6.17
C GLN A 95 12.98 -0.15 6.68
N GLY A 96 13.36 -1.30 7.25
CA GLY A 96 14.69 -1.54 7.81
C GLY A 96 14.98 -0.76 9.10
N LYS A 97 13.97 -0.13 9.71
CA LYS A 97 14.12 0.66 10.95
C LYS A 97 14.24 -0.19 12.20
N ASP A 98 13.80 -1.45 12.13
CA ASP A 98 13.89 -2.39 13.26
C ASP A 98 14.13 -3.84 12.79
N PRO A 99 15.34 -4.16 12.33
CA PRO A 99 15.65 -5.49 11.81
C PRO A 99 15.59 -6.59 12.89
N THR A 100 15.54 -6.23 14.18
CA THR A 100 15.48 -7.20 15.29
C THR A 100 14.14 -7.94 15.35
N LEU A 101 13.08 -7.34 14.79
CA LEU A 101 11.74 -7.93 14.72
C LEU A 101 11.67 -9.19 13.83
N ALA A 102 12.70 -9.47 13.02
CA ALA A 102 12.73 -10.64 12.15
C ALA A 102 12.51 -11.96 12.91
N TYR A 103 13.07 -12.08 14.12
CA TYR A 103 12.87 -13.28 14.94
C TYR A 103 11.41 -13.44 15.35
N LEU A 104 10.80 -12.33 15.81
CA LEU A 104 9.42 -12.29 16.27
C LEU A 104 8.43 -12.60 15.14
N PHE A 105 8.57 -11.95 13.99
CA PHE A 105 7.70 -12.18 12.84
C PHE A 105 7.85 -13.56 12.20
N SER A 106 9.00 -14.22 12.41
CA SER A 106 9.22 -15.59 11.96
C SER A 106 8.62 -16.64 12.90
N GLN A 107 8.10 -16.26 14.07
CA GLN A 107 7.48 -17.20 15.00
C GLN A 107 6.09 -17.64 14.49
N PRO A 108 5.79 -18.95 14.54
CA PRO A 108 4.46 -19.45 14.19
C PRO A 108 3.35 -18.78 15.00
N GLY A 109 2.30 -18.32 14.32
CA GLY A 109 1.12 -17.70 14.94
C GLY A 109 1.30 -16.26 15.45
N PHE A 110 2.51 -15.67 15.33
CA PHE A 110 2.75 -14.30 15.79
C PHE A 110 2.01 -13.26 14.96
N LEU A 111 2.07 -13.36 13.62
CA LEU A 111 1.26 -12.53 12.73
C LEU A 111 -0.16 -13.10 12.62
N PRO A 112 -1.21 -12.27 12.54
CA PRO A 112 -2.51 -12.73 12.05
C PRO A 112 -2.38 -13.14 10.57
N GLN A 113 -3.17 -14.14 10.17
CA GLN A 113 -3.05 -14.78 8.86
C GLN A 113 -4.43 -15.06 8.27
N ALA A 114 -4.58 -14.81 6.97
CA ALA A 114 -5.73 -15.16 6.16
C ALA A 114 -5.31 -15.91 4.87
N ALA A 115 -6.08 -15.81 3.79
CA ALA A 115 -5.91 -16.64 2.59
C ALA A 115 -4.52 -16.55 1.94
N ARG A 116 -3.78 -15.43 2.09
CA ARG A 116 -2.44 -15.30 1.51
C ARG A 116 -1.42 -16.26 2.12
N PHE A 117 -1.65 -16.68 3.36
CA PHE A 117 -0.78 -17.65 4.04
C PHE A 117 -1.10 -19.11 3.70
N ASP A 118 -2.28 -19.38 3.11
CA ASP A 118 -2.67 -20.73 2.70
C ASP A 118 -1.99 -21.14 1.38
N VAL A 119 -1.50 -20.15 0.61
CA VAL A 119 -0.73 -20.37 -0.62
C VAL A 119 0.72 -20.65 -0.25
N ASN A 120 1.13 -21.92 -0.34
CA ASN A 120 2.53 -22.32 -0.15
C ASN A 120 3.40 -21.88 -1.34
N GLU A 121 3.63 -20.57 -1.50
CA GLU A 121 4.52 -20.06 -2.55
C GLU A 121 6.00 -20.31 -2.24
N PHE A 122 6.37 -20.50 -0.96
CA PHE A 122 7.75 -20.71 -0.53
C PHE A 122 7.87 -21.89 0.45
N PRO A 123 8.46 -23.03 0.03
CA PRO A 123 8.81 -24.13 0.94
C PRO A 123 9.67 -23.64 2.12
N GLU A 124 9.34 -24.06 3.35
CA GLU A 124 10.11 -23.68 4.55
C GLU A 124 11.61 -24.01 4.45
N GLU A 125 11.95 -25.05 3.68
CA GLU A 125 13.31 -25.49 3.37
C GLU A 125 14.16 -24.39 2.70
N LEU A 126 13.54 -23.50 1.90
CA LEU A 126 14.23 -22.38 1.25
C LEU A 126 14.63 -21.29 2.25
N PHE A 127 13.86 -21.07 3.32
CA PHE A 127 14.19 -20.09 4.34
C PHE A 127 15.37 -20.51 5.23
N GLY A 128 15.64 -21.81 5.33
CA GLY A 128 16.88 -22.32 5.93
C GLY A 128 18.14 -21.84 5.20
N GLN A 129 18.03 -21.58 3.88
CA GLN A 129 19.13 -21.07 3.06
C GLN A 129 19.12 -19.53 2.93
N MET A 130 17.94 -18.89 2.91
CA MET A 130 17.78 -17.43 2.77
C MET A 130 17.98 -16.65 4.09
N GLY A 131 17.79 -17.31 5.24
CA GLY A 131 17.95 -16.70 6.55
C GLY A 131 16.68 -16.01 7.08
N ILE A 132 16.70 -15.72 8.39
CA ILE A 132 15.51 -15.28 9.14
C ILE A 132 14.95 -13.93 8.70
N GLN A 133 15.79 -13.05 8.16
CA GLN A 133 15.38 -11.73 7.66
C GLN A 133 14.45 -11.86 6.46
N ASP A 134 14.80 -12.71 5.50
CA ASP A 134 14.00 -12.87 4.29
C ASP A 134 12.72 -13.65 4.56
N LYS A 135 12.75 -14.62 5.50
CA LYS A 135 11.53 -15.25 6.04
C LYS A 135 10.57 -14.22 6.62
N ALA A 136 11.06 -13.36 7.52
CA ALA A 136 10.24 -12.34 8.13
C ALA A 136 9.70 -11.34 7.10
N LYS A 137 10.50 -10.90 6.12
CA LYS A 137 10.03 -10.02 5.05
C LYS A 137 8.90 -10.66 4.25
N HIS A 138 9.05 -11.92 3.86
CA HIS A 138 8.01 -12.64 3.13
C HIS A 138 6.70 -12.73 3.93
N LEU A 139 6.77 -13.11 5.21
CA LEU A 139 5.59 -13.20 6.08
C LEU A 139 4.93 -11.84 6.30
N CYS A 140 5.74 -10.78 6.48
CA CYS A 140 5.23 -9.41 6.55
C CYS A 140 4.57 -8.96 5.24
N THR A 141 5.10 -9.37 4.08
CA THR A 141 4.46 -9.12 2.78
C THR A 141 3.10 -9.81 2.70
N MET A 142 3.00 -11.09 3.09
CA MET A 142 1.70 -11.80 3.10
C MET A 142 0.69 -11.13 4.04
N PHE A 143 1.15 -10.66 5.20
CA PHE A 143 0.31 -9.87 6.12
C PHE A 143 -0.22 -8.58 5.48
N LEU A 144 0.59 -7.87 4.69
CA LEU A 144 0.14 -6.68 3.96
C LEU A 144 -0.80 -7.05 2.80
N GLU A 145 -0.55 -8.15 2.10
CA GLU A 145 -1.39 -8.63 1.01
C GLU A 145 -2.78 -9.07 1.50
N ASP A 146 -2.90 -9.66 2.70
CA ASP A 146 -4.21 -9.92 3.33
C ASP A 146 -5.01 -8.60 3.50
N LEU A 147 -4.37 -7.55 4.03
CA LEU A 147 -5.01 -6.24 4.16
C LEU A 147 -5.36 -5.63 2.81
N SER A 148 -4.51 -5.82 1.80
CA SER A 148 -4.77 -5.39 0.44
C SER A 148 -6.00 -6.08 -0.15
N ASP A 149 -6.12 -7.39 -0.03
CA ASP A 149 -7.29 -8.14 -0.49
C ASP A 149 -8.56 -7.67 0.24
N PHE A 150 -8.45 -7.38 1.53
CA PHE A 150 -9.57 -6.88 2.32
C PHE A 150 -10.04 -5.50 1.86
N ILE A 151 -9.11 -4.56 1.61
CA ILE A 151 -9.42 -3.25 1.03
C ILE A 151 -10.01 -3.43 -0.37
N GLN A 152 -9.45 -4.32 -1.17
CA GLN A 152 -9.90 -4.56 -2.54
C GLN A 152 -11.35 -5.06 -2.59
N GLU A 153 -11.70 -6.01 -1.72
CA GLU A 153 -13.06 -6.57 -1.65
C GLU A 153 -14.09 -5.55 -1.11
N ASN A 154 -13.71 -4.72 -0.14
CA ASN A 154 -14.69 -3.96 0.65
C ASN A 154 -14.71 -2.44 0.39
N LYS A 155 -13.65 -1.88 -0.22
CA LYS A 155 -13.47 -0.42 -0.33
C LYS A 155 -13.13 0.06 -1.73
N ASP A 156 -12.29 -0.68 -2.46
CA ASP A 156 -11.89 -0.28 -3.79
C ASP A 156 -11.45 -1.49 -4.65
N PRO A 157 -12.25 -1.93 -5.63
CA PRO A 157 -11.93 -3.10 -6.45
C PRO A 157 -10.64 -2.97 -7.28
N HIS A 158 -10.11 -1.75 -7.43
CA HIS A 158 -8.87 -1.47 -8.15
C HIS A 158 -7.63 -1.47 -7.24
N PHE A 159 -7.79 -1.52 -5.91
CA PHE A 159 -6.68 -1.51 -4.97
C PHE A 159 -5.75 -2.73 -5.12
N GLY A 160 -4.44 -2.49 -5.02
CA GLY A 160 -3.42 -3.53 -4.99
C GLY A 160 -2.01 -2.95 -5.10
N PHE A 161 -1.03 -3.56 -4.43
CA PHE A 161 0.35 -3.02 -4.38
C PHE A 161 1.11 -3.07 -5.72
N SER A 162 0.76 -4.02 -6.59
CA SER A 162 1.47 -4.27 -7.85
C SER A 162 0.75 -3.76 -9.09
N ARG A 163 -0.57 -3.52 -8.99
CA ARG A 163 -1.45 -3.21 -10.13
C ARG A 163 -2.66 -2.42 -9.65
N TYR A 164 -2.63 -1.10 -9.82
CA TYR A 164 -3.81 -0.27 -9.58
C TYR A 164 -4.33 0.29 -10.89
N ALA A 165 -5.59 -0.03 -11.20
CA ALA A 165 -6.33 0.52 -12.34
C ALA A 165 -5.65 0.41 -13.73
N GLU A 166 -4.49 -0.26 -13.89
CA GLU A 166 -3.76 -0.38 -15.15
C GLU A 166 -4.63 -1.00 -16.28
N GLN A 167 -5.62 -1.81 -15.91
CA GLN A 167 -6.55 -2.43 -16.85
C GLN A 167 -7.39 -1.40 -17.62
N LEU A 168 -7.73 -0.26 -17.01
CA LEU A 168 -8.55 0.78 -17.65
C LEU A 168 -7.87 1.43 -18.87
N ALA A 169 -6.53 1.43 -18.90
CA ALA A 169 -5.76 2.06 -19.98
C ALA A 169 -5.22 1.08 -21.02
N ARG A 170 -5.23 -0.23 -20.74
CA ARG A 170 -4.54 -1.25 -21.57
C ARG A 170 -5.30 -1.64 -22.85
N SER A 171 -6.59 -1.35 -22.98
CA SER A 171 -7.40 -1.80 -24.12
C SER A 171 -8.43 -0.77 -24.62
N ALA A 172 -8.21 0.50 -24.27
CA ALA A 172 -9.09 1.59 -24.63
C ALA A 172 -8.84 2.01 -26.09
N ASN A 173 -9.66 1.51 -27.03
CA ASN A 173 -9.68 2.02 -28.42
C ASN A 173 -10.22 3.47 -28.48
N THR A 174 -10.89 3.90 -27.40
CA THR A 174 -11.42 5.25 -27.16
C THR A 174 -11.26 5.61 -25.69
N PHE A 175 -11.26 6.89 -25.34
CA PHE A 175 -11.12 7.35 -23.95
C PHE A 175 -12.42 7.27 -23.12
N ASP A 176 -13.46 6.59 -23.62
CA ASP A 176 -14.80 6.65 -23.02
C ASP A 176 -14.86 6.01 -21.63
N GLU A 177 -14.16 4.89 -21.41
CA GLU A 177 -14.08 4.22 -20.10
C GLU A 177 -13.38 5.10 -19.07
N ILE A 178 -12.28 5.75 -19.45
CA ILE A 178 -11.56 6.70 -18.59
C ILE A 178 -12.46 7.89 -18.28
N ALA A 179 -13.16 8.45 -19.27
CA ALA A 179 -14.07 9.58 -19.07
C ALA A 179 -15.26 9.23 -18.17
N LEU A 180 -15.73 7.99 -18.19
CA LEU A 180 -16.78 7.50 -17.30
C LEU A 180 -16.28 7.37 -15.87
N GLN A 181 -15.08 6.79 -15.67
CA GLN A 181 -14.46 6.67 -14.34
C GLN A 181 -14.14 8.03 -13.72
N LEU A 182 -13.69 9.01 -14.51
CA LEU A 182 -13.46 10.38 -14.04
C LEU A 182 -14.72 11.08 -13.50
N LYS A 183 -15.92 10.58 -13.85
CA LYS A 183 -17.21 11.09 -13.36
C LYS A 183 -17.80 10.25 -12.24
N ALA A 184 -17.22 9.09 -11.93
CA ALA A 184 -17.68 8.24 -10.84
C ALA A 184 -17.42 8.91 -9.49
N ALA A 185 -18.10 8.41 -8.45
CA ALA A 185 -17.79 8.80 -7.08
C ALA A 185 -16.38 8.31 -6.72
N LEU A 186 -15.65 9.12 -5.96
CA LEU A 186 -14.34 8.74 -5.45
C LEU A 186 -14.46 7.51 -4.56
N SER A 187 -13.53 6.57 -4.73
CA SER A 187 -13.39 5.44 -3.81
C SER A 187 -12.89 5.91 -2.44
N TRP A 188 -12.91 5.02 -1.46
CA TRP A 188 -12.28 5.28 -0.16
C TRP A 188 -10.79 5.60 -0.29
N VAL A 189 -10.09 4.87 -1.17
CA VAL A 189 -8.67 5.05 -1.46
C VAL A 189 -8.41 6.37 -2.19
N ASP A 190 -9.29 6.78 -3.11
CA ASP A 190 -9.21 8.09 -3.76
C ASP A 190 -9.35 9.24 -2.74
N GLY A 191 -10.24 9.08 -1.75
CA GLY A 191 -10.41 10.04 -0.65
C GLY A 191 -9.13 10.26 0.15
N HIS A 192 -8.44 9.17 0.51
CA HIS A 192 -7.13 9.22 1.17
C HIS A 192 -6.06 9.83 0.26
N THR A 193 -6.07 9.48 -1.03
CA THR A 193 -5.17 10.06 -2.04
C THR A 193 -5.29 11.59 -2.12
N ILE A 194 -6.52 12.11 -2.18
CA ILE A 194 -6.77 13.56 -2.20
C ILE A 194 -6.35 14.20 -0.88
N THR A 195 -6.59 13.53 0.25
CA THR A 195 -6.19 14.03 1.58
C THR A 195 -4.68 14.18 1.68
N CYS A 196 -3.91 13.19 1.23
CA CYS A 196 -2.45 13.27 1.17
C CYS A 196 -1.98 14.37 0.21
N LEU A 197 -2.56 14.48 -0.99
CA LEU A 197 -2.18 15.50 -1.96
C LEU A 197 -2.41 16.92 -1.43
N ARG A 198 -3.51 17.15 -0.71
CA ARG A 198 -3.86 18.45 -0.09
C ARG A 198 -2.86 18.95 0.96
N ARG A 199 -1.94 18.10 1.43
CA ARG A 199 -0.85 18.53 2.31
C ARG A 199 0.16 19.43 1.58
N TYR A 200 0.14 19.45 0.24
CA TYR A 200 1.13 20.12 -0.61
C TYR A 200 0.57 21.19 -1.55
N ILE A 201 -0.76 21.32 -1.69
CA ILE A 201 -1.45 22.27 -2.57
C ILE A 201 -2.36 23.20 -1.78
#